data_AF-A0A5N9HYM6-F1
#
_entry.id   AF-A0A5N9HYM6-F1
#
_cell.length_a   1.000
_cell.length_b   1.000
_cell.length_c   1.000
_cell.angle_alpha   90.00
_cell.angle_beta   90.00
_cell.angle_gamma   90.00
#
_symmetry.space_group_name_H-M   'P 1'
#
loop_
_entity.id
_entity.type
_entity.pdbx_description
1 polymer ?
#
loop_
_entity_poly.entity_id
_entity_poly.type
_entity_poly.pdbx_seq_one_letter_code
_entity_poly.pdbx_strand_id
1 'polypeptide(L)'
;NKLRGTLNVAAVKAPGFGDRRKAMLEDIAILTGGTVISEEIGRKLETVTLDDLGKCKQIVVSKDETTFVDGDGSVDALNGRKAEIETQIADTSSDYDREKLQERLAKLSGGVAILKVGAATEIEMKEKKQRMEDALSATRAAVEEGIVPGGGTVLIKASGSLSEVKSDNNDEQTGIEVLQRSLLEPIRVIAANSGHEGAVILNNVADNDSSNYGFDAHKGEYGDMVEMGIVDPAKVTRAAVENAVSVAGMILTTEALISEQDEPPMPPMPGGPPGGDMGF
;
A
#
# COMPACT_ATOMS: atom_id res chain seq x y z
N ASN A 1 19.13 6.93 -21.34
CA ASN A 1 17.98 7.41 -22.15
C ASN A 1 16.95 8.13 -21.31
N LYS A 2 16.27 7.47 -20.35
CA LYS A 2 15.28 8.15 -19.48
C LYS A 2 15.82 9.41 -18.79
N LEU A 3 16.94 9.29 -18.06
CA LEU A 3 17.56 10.42 -17.35
C LEU A 3 18.07 11.55 -18.26
N ARG A 4 18.25 11.27 -19.56
CA ARG A 4 18.67 12.26 -20.57
C ARG A 4 17.49 12.84 -21.35
N GLY A 5 16.25 12.48 -20.99
CA GLY A 5 15.03 12.94 -21.68
C GLY A 5 14.80 12.35 -23.08
N THR A 6 15.65 11.43 -23.55
CA THR A 6 15.57 10.90 -24.93
C THR A 6 14.38 9.96 -25.13
N LEU A 7 14.07 9.15 -24.12
CA LEU A 7 13.00 8.15 -24.20
C LEU A 7 12.44 7.86 -22.80
N ASN A 8 11.13 7.97 -22.67
CA ASN A 8 10.41 7.61 -21.45
C ASN A 8 10.27 6.09 -21.36
N VAL A 9 11.05 5.46 -20.49
CA VAL A 9 11.05 4.00 -20.29
C VAL A 9 10.95 3.64 -18.81
N ALA A 10 10.46 2.45 -18.52
CA ALA A 10 10.50 1.82 -17.21
C ALA A 10 10.80 0.33 -17.39
N ALA A 11 11.61 -0.24 -16.50
CA ALA A 11 11.89 -1.66 -16.47
C ALA A 11 11.14 -2.28 -15.29
N VAL A 12 10.39 -3.34 -15.56
CA VAL A 12 9.61 -4.08 -14.56
C VAL A 12 9.99 -5.55 -14.67
N LYS A 13 10.16 -6.24 -13.53
CA LYS A 13 10.45 -7.67 -13.52
C LYS A 13 9.24 -8.46 -14.03
N ALA A 14 9.49 -9.55 -14.75
CA ALA A 14 8.41 -10.43 -15.20
C ALA A 14 7.67 -11.02 -13.98
N PRO A 15 6.33 -11.13 -14.03
CA PRO A 15 5.56 -11.70 -12.94
C PRO A 15 5.76 -13.22 -12.86
N GLY A 16 5.76 -13.77 -11.64
CA GLY A 16 5.85 -15.21 -11.40
C GLY A 16 7.20 -15.85 -11.74
N PHE A 17 7.21 -17.19 -11.72
CA PHE A 17 8.40 -18.01 -11.91
C PHE A 17 8.10 -19.24 -12.78
N GLY A 18 9.12 -19.81 -13.43
CA GLY A 18 8.98 -21.02 -14.27
C GLY A 18 7.94 -20.86 -15.38
N ASP A 19 7.14 -21.91 -15.61
CA ASP A 19 6.11 -21.91 -16.66
C ASP A 19 4.98 -20.92 -16.38
N ARG A 20 4.73 -20.60 -15.11
CA ARG A 20 3.76 -19.54 -14.75
C ARG A 20 4.20 -18.19 -15.25
N ARG A 21 5.51 -17.89 -15.24
CA ARG A 21 6.03 -16.64 -15.82
C ARG A 21 5.69 -16.55 -17.30
N LYS A 22 5.92 -17.64 -18.04
CA LYS A 22 5.62 -17.70 -19.48
C LYS A 22 4.13 -17.49 -19.75
N ALA A 23 3.29 -18.20 -19.00
CA ALA A 23 1.84 -18.09 -19.12
C ALA A 23 1.31 -16.69 -18.78
N MET A 24 1.87 -16.03 -17.76
CA MET A 24 1.49 -14.65 -17.38
C MET A 24 2.02 -13.59 -18.36
N LEU A 25 3.20 -13.80 -18.97
CA LEU A 25 3.68 -12.94 -20.03
C LEU A 25 2.79 -13.03 -21.28
N GLU A 26 2.30 -14.22 -21.60
CA GLU A 26 1.32 -14.43 -22.66
C GLU A 26 0.00 -13.72 -22.35
N ASP A 27 -0.46 -13.80 -21.09
CA ASP A 27 -1.67 -13.08 -20.64
C ASP A 27 -1.53 -11.56 -20.86
N ILE A 28 -0.36 -10.99 -20.54
CA ILE A 28 -0.07 -9.56 -20.76
C ILE A 28 0.02 -9.24 -22.26
N ALA A 29 0.63 -10.11 -23.05
CA ALA A 29 0.75 -9.96 -24.49
C ALA A 29 -0.64 -9.93 -25.15
N ILE A 30 -1.51 -10.88 -24.82
CA ILE A 30 -2.89 -10.92 -25.30
C ILE A 30 -3.67 -9.68 -24.87
N LEU A 31 -3.53 -9.24 -23.60
CA LEU A 31 -4.20 -8.04 -23.09
C LEU A 31 -3.78 -6.75 -23.82
N THR A 32 -2.52 -6.66 -24.21
CA THR A 32 -1.94 -5.45 -24.83
C THR A 32 -1.82 -5.54 -26.35
N GLY A 33 -2.11 -6.70 -26.96
CA GLY A 33 -1.90 -6.96 -28.38
C GLY A 33 -0.43 -7.14 -28.78
N GLY A 34 0.48 -7.33 -27.81
CA GLY A 34 1.89 -7.57 -28.07
C GLY A 34 2.21 -9.05 -28.33
N THR A 35 3.48 -9.34 -28.64
CA THR A 35 3.99 -10.71 -28.79
C THR A 35 5.09 -10.98 -27.77
N VAL A 36 5.03 -12.12 -27.07
CA VAL A 36 6.08 -12.52 -26.14
C VAL A 36 7.36 -12.86 -26.91
N ILE A 37 8.44 -12.16 -26.60
CA ILE A 37 9.75 -12.42 -27.21
C ILE A 37 10.50 -13.45 -26.35
N SER A 38 10.63 -14.66 -26.87
CA SER A 38 11.30 -15.78 -26.21
C SER A 38 12.19 -16.55 -27.20
N GLU A 39 13.36 -16.96 -26.74
CA GLU A 39 14.28 -17.81 -27.52
C GLU A 39 13.66 -19.18 -27.83
N GLU A 40 12.76 -19.69 -26.98
CA GLU A 40 12.06 -20.97 -27.18
C GLU A 40 11.13 -20.94 -28.41
N ILE A 41 10.63 -19.76 -28.77
CA ILE A 41 9.78 -19.53 -29.95
C ILE A 41 10.64 -19.07 -31.14
N GLY A 42 11.97 -19.11 -31.01
CA GLY A 42 12.92 -18.74 -32.06
C GLY A 42 13.02 -17.23 -32.33
N ARG A 43 12.49 -16.39 -31.44
CA ARG A 43 12.55 -14.92 -31.57
C ARG A 43 13.72 -14.37 -30.77
N LYS A 44 14.46 -13.44 -31.36
CA LYS A 44 15.58 -12.72 -30.71
C LYS A 44 15.24 -11.25 -30.54
N LEU A 45 15.76 -10.64 -29.48
CA LEU A 45 15.56 -9.21 -29.19
C LEU A 45 16.02 -8.31 -30.34
N GLU A 46 17.05 -8.71 -31.07
CA GLU A 46 17.60 -8.00 -32.23
C GLU A 46 16.63 -7.90 -33.41
N THR A 47 15.66 -8.81 -33.49
CA THR A 47 14.70 -8.90 -34.61
C THR A 47 13.33 -8.31 -34.30
N VAL A 48 13.18 -7.69 -33.13
CA VAL A 48 11.90 -7.14 -32.65
C VAL A 48 11.54 -5.90 -33.47
N THR A 49 10.28 -5.84 -33.89
CA THR A 49 9.68 -4.73 -34.61
C THR A 49 8.67 -3.98 -33.75
N LEU A 50 8.21 -2.81 -34.19
CA LEU A 50 7.17 -2.07 -33.47
C LEU A 50 5.83 -2.80 -33.41
N ASP A 51 5.57 -3.68 -34.38
CA ASP A 51 4.34 -4.48 -34.44
C ASP A 51 4.32 -5.60 -33.38
N ASP A 52 5.48 -5.97 -32.84
CA ASP A 52 5.59 -6.94 -31.74
C ASP A 52 5.27 -6.34 -30.37
N LEU A 53 5.25 -5.01 -30.26
CA LEU A 53 5.09 -4.32 -28.99
C LEU A 53 3.61 -4.21 -28.61
N GLY A 54 3.31 -4.54 -27.35
CA GLY A 54 2.00 -4.31 -26.77
C GLY A 54 1.70 -2.83 -26.57
N LYS A 55 0.43 -2.45 -26.73
CA LYS A 55 -0.08 -1.09 -26.54
C LYS A 55 -1.15 -1.07 -25.46
N CYS A 56 -1.16 0.01 -24.69
CA CYS A 56 -2.20 0.31 -23.72
C CYS A 56 -2.25 1.81 -23.49
N LYS A 57 -3.39 2.29 -22.99
CA LYS A 57 -3.63 3.72 -22.77
C LYS A 57 -2.77 4.31 -21.66
N GLN A 58 -2.57 3.56 -20.58
CA GLN A 58 -1.79 4.01 -19.43
C GLN A 58 -1.17 2.83 -18.68
N ILE A 59 0.07 3.01 -18.25
CA ILE A 59 0.78 2.09 -17.35
C ILE A 59 1.13 2.85 -16.09
N VAL A 60 0.76 2.29 -14.93
CA VAL A 60 1.14 2.82 -13.61
C VAL A 60 2.11 1.83 -12.97
N VAL A 61 3.33 2.28 -12.69
CA VAL A 61 4.38 1.49 -12.04
C VAL A 61 4.64 2.09 -10.67
N SER A 62 4.43 1.32 -9.62
CA SER A 62 4.82 1.66 -8.24
C SER A 62 6.05 0.85 -7.83
N LYS A 63 6.42 0.91 -6.54
CA LYS A 63 7.54 0.14 -5.99
C LYS A 63 7.30 -1.38 -6.10
N ASP A 64 6.07 -1.81 -5.85
CA ASP A 64 5.73 -3.22 -5.65
C ASP A 64 4.70 -3.75 -6.67
N GLU A 65 3.99 -2.88 -7.40
CA GLU A 65 2.97 -3.27 -8.37
C GLU A 65 3.09 -2.54 -9.72
N THR A 66 2.53 -3.15 -10.76
CA THR A 66 2.41 -2.56 -12.09
C THR A 66 1.02 -2.83 -12.64
N THR A 67 0.33 -1.77 -13.05
CA THR A 67 -1.04 -1.82 -13.55
C THR A 67 -1.08 -1.36 -15.00
N PHE A 68 -1.61 -2.22 -15.88
CA PHE A 68 -1.91 -1.90 -17.27
C PHE A 68 -3.37 -1.48 -17.36
N VAL A 69 -3.63 -0.30 -17.93
CA VAL A 69 -4.97 0.27 -18.05
C VAL A 69 -5.33 0.35 -19.52
N ASP A 70 -6.46 -0.27 -19.88
CA ASP A 70 -7.07 -0.19 -21.22
C ASP A 70 -6.07 -0.64 -22.31
N GLY A 71 -5.80 -1.95 -22.35
CA GLY A 71 -4.90 -2.56 -23.33
C GLY A 71 -5.58 -2.74 -24.69
N ASP A 72 -4.81 -2.54 -25.78
CA ASP A 72 -5.29 -2.60 -27.17
C ASP A 72 -5.41 -4.05 -27.72
N GLY A 73 -5.44 -5.05 -26.82
CA GLY A 73 -5.62 -6.44 -27.19
C GLY A 73 -6.98 -6.73 -27.82
N SER A 74 -7.04 -7.76 -28.68
CA SER A 74 -8.31 -8.22 -29.24
C SER A 74 -9.22 -8.78 -28.15
N VAL A 75 -10.46 -8.29 -28.09
CA VAL A 75 -11.49 -8.78 -27.16
C VAL A 75 -11.75 -10.28 -27.36
N ASP A 76 -11.71 -10.76 -28.60
CA ASP A 76 -11.89 -12.18 -28.92
C ASP A 76 -10.72 -13.02 -28.42
N ALA A 77 -9.48 -12.54 -28.59
CA ALA A 77 -8.30 -13.22 -28.07
C ALA A 77 -8.31 -13.26 -26.53
N LEU A 78 -8.72 -12.16 -25.89
CA LEU A 78 -8.86 -12.07 -24.44
C LEU A 78 -9.93 -13.04 -23.91
N ASN A 79 -11.09 -13.11 -24.57
CA ASN A 79 -12.16 -14.04 -24.19
C ASN A 79 -11.76 -15.50 -24.41
N GLY A 80 -11.07 -15.80 -25.52
CA GLY A 80 -10.51 -17.12 -25.76
C GLY A 80 -9.53 -17.53 -24.66
N ARG A 81 -8.66 -16.60 -24.23
CA ARG A 81 -7.71 -16.85 -23.14
C ARG A 81 -8.40 -17.08 -21.80
N LYS A 82 -9.47 -16.34 -21.49
CA LYS A 82 -10.28 -16.56 -20.29
C LYS A 82 -10.90 -17.96 -20.28
N ALA A 83 -11.52 -18.36 -21.38
CA ALA A 83 -12.15 -19.67 -21.52
C ALA A 83 -11.15 -20.83 -21.39
N GLU A 84 -9.92 -20.64 -21.91
CA GLU A 84 -8.84 -21.61 -21.75
C GLU A 84 -8.48 -21.79 -20.26
N ILE A 85 -8.34 -20.69 -19.51
CA ILE A 85 -8.01 -20.73 -18.08
C ILE A 85 -9.18 -21.32 -17.27
N GLU A 86 -10.44 -21.00 -17.61
CA GLU A 86 -11.63 -21.60 -16.99
C GLU A 86 -11.66 -23.12 -17.18
N THR A 87 -11.29 -23.61 -18.36
CA THR A 87 -11.18 -25.04 -18.63
C THR A 87 -10.06 -25.68 -17.79
N GLN A 88 -8.89 -25.05 -17.71
CA GLN A 88 -7.77 -25.51 -16.87
C GLN A 88 -8.13 -25.57 -15.37
N ILE A 89 -8.97 -24.64 -14.90
CA ILE A 89 -9.49 -24.62 -13.52
C ILE A 89 -10.41 -25.82 -13.26
N ALA A 90 -11.24 -26.21 -14.24
CA ALA A 90 -12.14 -27.34 -14.11
C ALA A 90 -11.39 -28.69 -14.15
N ASP A 91 -10.34 -28.77 -14.96
CA ASP A 91 -9.58 -30.01 -15.17
C ASP A 91 -8.52 -30.26 -14.07
N THR A 92 -8.14 -29.25 -13.29
CA THR A 92 -7.12 -29.41 -12.24
C THR A 92 -7.69 -30.04 -10.97
N SER A 93 -6.98 -31.06 -10.48
CA SER A 93 -7.23 -31.71 -9.19
C SER A 93 -6.45 -31.07 -8.03
N SER A 94 -5.53 -30.16 -8.33
CA SER A 94 -4.69 -29.45 -7.36
C SER A 94 -5.35 -28.15 -6.92
N ASP A 95 -5.67 -28.04 -5.63
CA ASP A 95 -6.28 -26.83 -5.05
C ASP A 95 -5.36 -25.61 -5.18
N TYR A 96 -4.04 -25.83 -5.05
CA TYR A 96 -3.04 -24.79 -5.25
C TYR A 96 -3.08 -24.26 -6.69
N ASP A 97 -3.08 -25.14 -7.69
CA ASP A 97 -3.12 -24.70 -9.09
C ASP A 97 -4.45 -24.03 -9.43
N ARG A 98 -5.55 -24.52 -8.85
CA ARG A 98 -6.88 -23.91 -8.99
C ARG A 98 -6.87 -22.46 -8.52
N GLU A 99 -6.38 -22.20 -7.30
CA GLU A 99 -6.26 -20.86 -6.73
C GLU A 99 -5.43 -19.95 -7.65
N LYS A 100 -4.28 -20.45 -8.14
CA LYS A 100 -3.36 -19.66 -8.97
C LYS A 100 -3.90 -19.39 -10.38
N LEU A 101 -4.72 -20.28 -10.94
CA LEU A 101 -5.43 -20.04 -12.18
C LEU A 101 -6.58 -19.05 -11.97
N GLN A 102 -7.29 -19.13 -10.85
CA GLN A 102 -8.34 -18.15 -10.48
C GLN A 102 -7.77 -16.74 -10.32
N GLU A 103 -6.59 -16.58 -9.69
CA GLU A 103 -5.89 -15.29 -9.62
C GLU A 103 -5.60 -14.70 -11.01
N ARG A 104 -5.17 -15.53 -11.96
CA ARG A 104 -4.89 -15.11 -13.34
C ARG A 104 -6.18 -14.72 -14.07
N LEU A 105 -7.21 -15.55 -13.97
CA LEU A 105 -8.52 -15.29 -14.56
C LEU A 105 -9.11 -13.99 -14.01
N ALA A 106 -8.99 -13.75 -12.69
CA ALA A 106 -9.44 -12.53 -12.05
C ALA A 106 -8.71 -11.29 -12.58
N LYS A 107 -7.41 -11.37 -12.87
CA LYS A 107 -6.66 -10.25 -13.48
C LYS A 107 -7.05 -9.98 -14.92
N LEU A 108 -7.41 -11.01 -15.70
CA LEU A 108 -7.89 -10.85 -17.08
C LEU A 108 -9.35 -10.40 -17.15
N SER A 109 -10.16 -10.79 -16.17
CA SER A 109 -11.59 -10.50 -16.09
C SER A 109 -11.89 -9.21 -15.34
N GLY A 110 -11.01 -8.82 -14.42
CA GLY A 110 -11.10 -7.60 -13.63
C GLY A 110 -10.93 -6.37 -14.52
N GLY A 111 -12.02 -5.63 -14.70
CA GLY A 111 -11.96 -4.32 -15.33
C GLY A 111 -11.20 -3.32 -14.45
N VAL A 112 -10.44 -2.43 -15.09
CA VAL A 112 -9.82 -1.30 -14.39
C VAL A 112 -10.82 -0.15 -14.33
N ALA A 113 -11.23 0.24 -13.13
CA ALA A 113 -12.02 1.45 -12.92
C ALA A 113 -11.09 2.67 -12.75
N ILE A 114 -11.37 3.75 -13.48
CA ILE A 114 -10.63 5.01 -13.39
C ILE A 114 -11.49 6.04 -12.64
N LEU A 115 -11.03 6.48 -11.47
CA LEU A 115 -11.65 7.58 -10.72
C LEU A 115 -11.02 8.91 -11.14
N LYS A 116 -11.82 9.79 -11.76
CA LYS A 116 -11.39 11.14 -12.17
C LYS A 116 -11.83 12.14 -11.11
N VAL A 117 -10.87 12.70 -10.36
CA VAL A 117 -11.13 13.70 -9.32
C VAL A 117 -10.96 15.11 -9.91
N GLY A 118 -12.00 15.93 -9.81
CA GLY A 118 -11.99 17.33 -10.26
C GLY A 118 -12.11 18.32 -9.09
N ALA A 119 -11.52 19.50 -9.25
CA ALA A 119 -11.65 20.62 -8.31
C ALA A 119 -11.50 21.97 -9.04
N ALA A 120 -11.84 23.06 -8.35
CA ALA A 120 -11.79 24.42 -8.93
C ALA A 120 -10.35 24.96 -9.02
N THR A 121 -9.48 24.54 -8.10
CA THR A 121 -8.05 24.91 -8.09
C THR A 121 -7.15 23.67 -8.05
N GLU A 122 -5.89 23.83 -8.47
CA GLU A 122 -4.92 22.73 -8.47
C GLU A 122 -4.62 22.23 -7.04
N ILE A 123 -4.58 23.13 -6.06
CA ILE A 123 -4.31 22.79 -4.66
C ILE A 123 -5.45 21.93 -4.11
N GLU A 124 -6.71 22.32 -4.34
CA GLU A 124 -7.87 21.52 -3.96
C GLU A 124 -7.92 20.18 -4.71
N MET A 125 -7.53 20.16 -5.98
CA MET A 125 -7.50 18.92 -6.77
C MET A 125 -6.52 17.92 -6.15
N LYS A 126 -5.32 18.39 -5.77
CA LYS A 126 -4.29 17.56 -5.13
C LYS A 126 -4.79 17.00 -3.79
N GLU A 127 -5.39 17.85 -2.96
CA GLU A 127 -5.95 17.46 -1.66
C GLU A 127 -7.08 16.43 -1.82
N LYS A 128 -8.09 16.72 -2.66
CA LYS A 128 -9.22 15.80 -2.90
C LYS A 128 -8.76 14.48 -3.52
N LYS A 129 -7.76 14.54 -4.41
CA LYS A 129 -7.19 13.34 -5.02
C LYS A 129 -6.52 12.47 -3.95
N GLN A 130 -5.69 13.06 -3.10
CA GLN A 130 -5.03 12.32 -2.01
C GLN A 130 -6.06 11.70 -1.06
N ARG A 131 -7.09 12.46 -0.66
CA ARG A 131 -8.18 11.93 0.17
C ARG A 131 -8.92 10.76 -0.48
N MET A 132 -9.12 10.81 -1.80
CA MET A 132 -9.73 9.71 -2.56
C MET A 132 -8.82 8.48 -2.64
N GLU A 133 -7.52 8.66 -2.81
CA GLU A 133 -6.52 7.59 -2.79
C GLU A 133 -6.45 6.90 -1.43
N ASP A 134 -6.50 7.68 -0.34
CA ASP A 134 -6.55 7.17 1.03
C ASP A 134 -7.84 6.38 1.28
N ALA A 135 -9.00 6.93 0.87
CA ALA A 135 -10.29 6.25 1.01
C ALA A 135 -10.35 4.93 0.22
N LEU A 136 -9.79 4.89 -1.00
CA LEU A 136 -9.70 3.67 -1.80
C LEU A 136 -8.83 2.62 -1.10
N SER A 137 -7.69 3.04 -0.56
CA SER A 137 -6.75 2.16 0.15
C SER A 137 -7.37 1.60 1.44
N ALA A 138 -8.05 2.45 2.21
CA ALA A 138 -8.77 2.05 3.42
C ALA A 138 -9.90 1.06 3.10
N THR A 139 -10.67 1.31 2.05
CA THR A 139 -11.77 0.41 1.64
C THR A 139 -11.23 -0.96 1.20
N ARG A 140 -10.12 -0.99 0.44
CA ARG A 140 -9.46 -2.25 0.06
C ARG A 140 -8.97 -3.01 1.29
N ALA A 141 -8.30 -2.33 2.21
CA ALA A 141 -7.83 -2.92 3.46
C ALA A 141 -8.98 -3.47 4.33
N ALA A 142 -10.12 -2.78 4.36
CA ALA A 142 -11.31 -3.20 5.09
C ALA A 142 -11.97 -4.44 4.47
N VAL A 143 -11.96 -4.58 3.14
CA VAL A 143 -12.45 -5.78 2.46
C VAL A 143 -11.55 -6.99 2.73
N GLU A 144 -10.24 -6.77 2.88
CA GLU A 144 -9.26 -7.85 3.09
C GLU A 144 -9.27 -8.42 4.51
N GLU A 145 -9.18 -7.58 5.56
CA GLU A 145 -9.07 -8.05 6.96
C GLU A 145 -10.26 -7.62 7.84
N GLY A 146 -11.29 -6.99 7.27
CA GLY A 146 -12.45 -6.50 8.01
C GLY A 146 -12.25 -5.12 8.65
N ILE A 147 -13.21 -4.76 9.50
CA ILE A 147 -13.28 -3.46 10.18
C ILE A 147 -13.27 -3.63 11.70
N VAL A 148 -12.81 -2.61 12.40
CA VAL A 148 -12.80 -2.52 13.87
C VAL A 148 -13.33 -1.15 14.34
N PRO A 149 -13.78 -1.03 15.60
CA PRO A 149 -14.14 0.26 16.20
C PRO A 149 -13.00 1.26 16.12
N GLY A 150 -13.22 2.38 15.43
CA GLY A 150 -12.19 3.36 15.14
C GLY A 150 -11.90 4.31 16.30
N GLY A 151 -11.18 5.40 16.00
CA GLY A 151 -10.90 6.46 16.99
C GLY A 151 -9.95 6.02 18.12
N GLY A 152 -9.16 4.97 17.89
CA GLY A 152 -8.29 4.37 18.91
C GLY A 152 -9.03 3.49 19.92
N THR A 153 -10.34 3.29 19.77
CA THR A 153 -11.17 2.49 20.69
C THR A 153 -10.70 1.05 20.79
N VAL A 154 -10.46 0.40 19.62
CA VAL A 154 -9.95 -0.97 19.57
C VAL A 154 -8.60 -1.15 20.27
N LEU A 155 -7.74 -0.12 20.28
CA LEU A 155 -6.42 -0.18 20.89
C LEU A 155 -6.48 -0.15 22.41
N ILE A 156 -7.47 0.53 23.00
CA ILE A 156 -7.72 0.46 24.44
C ILE A 156 -8.07 -0.97 24.84
N LYS A 157 -8.95 -1.61 24.09
CA LYS A 157 -9.38 -2.99 24.38
C LYS A 157 -8.21 -3.97 24.20
N ALA A 158 -7.41 -3.80 23.15
CA ALA A 158 -6.18 -4.56 22.95
C ALA A 158 -5.18 -4.37 24.10
N SER A 159 -5.03 -3.14 24.62
CA SER A 159 -4.23 -2.87 25.82
C SER A 159 -4.76 -3.60 27.04
N GLY A 160 -6.08 -3.72 27.20
CA GLY A 160 -6.70 -4.47 28.29
C GLY A 160 -6.35 -5.95 28.26
N SER A 161 -6.39 -6.58 27.08
CA SER A 161 -6.02 -8.00 26.90
C SER A 161 -4.56 -8.30 27.27
N LEU A 162 -3.66 -7.33 27.12
CA LEU A 162 -2.26 -7.51 27.49
C LEU A 162 -2.05 -7.65 29.01
N SER A 163 -3.03 -7.31 29.86
CA SER A 163 -2.92 -7.48 31.32
C SER A 163 -2.87 -8.94 31.75
N GLU A 164 -3.33 -9.85 30.89
CA GLU A 164 -3.28 -11.30 31.11
C GLU A 164 -1.90 -11.89 30.76
N VAL A 165 -1.08 -11.16 30.00
CA VAL A 165 0.26 -11.58 29.59
C VAL A 165 1.25 -11.27 30.70
N LYS A 166 1.87 -12.31 31.26
CA LYS A 166 2.89 -12.21 32.31
C LYS A 166 4.19 -12.84 31.84
N SER A 167 5.31 -12.18 32.15
CA SER A 167 6.64 -12.78 32.01
C SER A 167 7.28 -12.97 33.38
N ASP A 168 8.06 -14.06 33.52
CA ASP A 168 8.92 -14.31 34.69
C ASP A 168 10.18 -13.42 34.68
N ASN A 169 10.46 -12.75 33.56
CA ASN A 169 11.55 -11.80 33.40
C ASN A 169 11.05 -10.36 33.57
N ASN A 170 11.64 -9.62 34.51
CA ASN A 170 11.27 -8.23 34.81
C ASN A 170 11.44 -7.28 33.61
N ASP A 171 12.45 -7.49 32.76
CA ASP A 171 12.70 -6.63 31.60
C ASP A 171 11.63 -6.86 30.51
N GLU A 172 11.24 -8.11 30.31
CA GLU A 172 10.14 -8.46 29.40
C GLU A 172 8.80 -7.95 29.91
N GLN A 173 8.56 -8.06 31.23
CA GLN A 173 7.37 -7.50 31.87
C GLN A 173 7.29 -5.98 31.68
N THR A 174 8.42 -5.28 31.83
CA THR A 174 8.52 -3.83 31.53
C THR A 174 8.18 -3.54 30.07
N GLY A 175 8.64 -4.37 29.13
CA GLY A 175 8.29 -4.26 27.71
C GLY A 175 6.78 -4.38 27.45
N ILE A 176 6.10 -5.31 28.12
CA ILE A 176 4.64 -5.48 28.04
C ILE A 176 3.93 -4.22 28.55
N GLU A 177 4.37 -3.66 29.69
CA GLU A 177 3.80 -2.44 30.28
C GLU A 177 3.99 -1.21 29.38
N VAL A 178 5.16 -1.10 28.72
CA VAL A 178 5.43 -0.04 27.74
C VAL A 178 4.48 -0.15 26.55
N LEU A 179 4.28 -1.36 26.02
CA LEU A 179 3.34 -1.58 24.91
C LEU A 179 1.91 -1.23 25.32
N GLN A 180 1.45 -1.73 26.47
CA GLN A 180 0.13 -1.40 27.03
C GLN A 180 -0.09 0.11 27.06
N ARG A 181 0.83 0.85 27.68
CA ARG A 181 0.72 2.32 27.77
C ARG A 181 0.71 2.98 26.40
N SER A 182 1.53 2.51 25.47
CA SER A 182 1.66 3.10 24.12
C SER A 182 0.38 2.95 23.28
N LEU A 183 -0.34 1.84 23.45
CA LEU A 183 -1.62 1.60 22.76
C LEU A 183 -2.73 2.59 23.17
N LEU A 184 -2.58 3.26 24.32
CA LEU A 184 -3.54 4.26 24.81
C LEU A 184 -3.29 5.67 24.26
N GLU A 185 -2.15 5.92 23.62
CA GLU A 185 -1.80 7.25 23.12
C GLU A 185 -2.67 7.72 21.93
N PRO A 186 -3.06 6.88 20.95
CA PRO A 186 -3.86 7.33 19.82
C PRO A 186 -5.17 8.04 20.21
N ILE A 187 -5.95 7.49 21.14
CA ILE A 187 -7.19 8.14 21.59
C ILE A 187 -6.91 9.45 22.34
N ARG A 188 -5.82 9.54 23.11
CA ARG A 188 -5.42 10.76 23.84
C ARG A 188 -5.08 11.87 22.86
N VAL A 189 -4.32 11.55 21.81
CA VAL A 189 -3.95 12.51 20.76
C VAL A 189 -5.19 12.96 19.98
N ILE A 190 -6.09 12.05 19.63
CA ILE A 190 -7.35 12.38 18.93
C ILE A 190 -8.23 13.29 19.81
N ALA A 191 -8.39 12.97 21.09
CA ALA A 191 -9.15 13.78 22.04
C ALA A 191 -8.52 15.17 22.25
N ALA A 192 -7.20 15.24 22.43
CA ALA A 192 -6.50 16.52 22.60
C ALA A 192 -6.63 17.41 21.35
N ASN A 193 -6.49 16.83 20.15
CA ASN A 193 -6.66 17.56 18.89
C ASN A 193 -8.09 18.04 18.65
N SER A 194 -9.09 17.42 19.30
CA SER A 194 -10.49 17.85 19.28
C SER A 194 -10.86 18.79 20.42
N GLY A 195 -9.89 19.20 21.26
CA GLY A 195 -10.12 20.13 22.37
C GLY A 195 -10.67 19.50 23.65
N HIS A 196 -10.60 18.17 23.76
CA HIS A 196 -11.03 17.40 24.92
C HIS A 196 -9.84 16.89 25.75
N GLU A 197 -10.05 16.66 27.05
CA GLU A 197 -9.02 16.12 27.94
C GLU A 197 -8.83 14.61 27.71
N GLY A 198 -7.72 14.23 27.08
CA GLY A 198 -7.49 12.85 26.64
C GLY A 198 -7.52 11.80 27.74
N ALA A 199 -7.08 12.14 28.96
CA ALA A 199 -7.16 11.23 30.11
C ALA A 199 -8.62 10.94 30.54
N VAL A 200 -9.49 11.95 30.49
CA VAL A 200 -10.92 11.79 30.83
C VAL A 200 -11.62 10.95 29.77
N ILE A 201 -11.37 11.23 28.49
CA ILE A 201 -11.95 10.44 27.40
C ILE A 201 -11.51 8.97 27.49
N LEU A 202 -10.21 8.73 27.65
CA LEU A 202 -9.64 7.40 27.78
C LEU A 202 -10.31 6.62 28.93
N ASN A 203 -10.37 7.19 30.13
CA ASN A 203 -10.93 6.51 31.30
C ASN A 203 -12.41 6.17 31.08
N ASN A 204 -13.21 7.12 30.58
CA ASN A 204 -14.63 6.89 30.31
C ASN A 204 -14.87 5.77 29.28
N VAL A 205 -14.00 5.63 28.28
CA VAL A 205 -14.07 4.55 27.28
C VAL A 205 -13.58 3.22 27.84
N ALA A 206 -12.54 3.24 28.67
CA ALA A 206 -11.98 2.06 29.31
C ALA A 206 -12.94 1.44 30.33
N ASP A 207 -13.67 2.26 31.09
CA ASP A 207 -14.62 1.83 32.14
C ASP A 207 -15.90 1.16 31.59
N ASN A 208 -16.11 1.18 30.27
CA ASN A 208 -17.26 0.53 29.64
C ASN A 208 -16.90 -0.86 29.08
N ASP A 209 -17.69 -1.88 29.40
CA ASP A 209 -17.41 -3.26 28.97
C ASP A 209 -17.68 -3.53 27.47
N SER A 210 -18.44 -2.68 26.78
CA SER A 210 -18.72 -2.86 25.37
C SER A 210 -17.46 -2.68 24.52
N SER A 211 -17.21 -3.63 23.62
CA SER A 211 -16.05 -3.62 22.71
C SER A 211 -16.08 -2.46 21.72
N ASN A 212 -17.28 -1.97 21.41
CA ASN A 212 -17.50 -0.93 20.41
C ASN A 212 -17.71 0.46 21.02
N TYR A 213 -17.83 0.56 22.35
CA TYR A 213 -18.06 1.84 23.00
C TYR A 213 -16.81 2.71 22.90
N GLY A 214 -16.96 3.90 22.32
CA GLY A 214 -15.87 4.84 22.11
C GLY A 214 -16.34 6.29 22.16
N PHE A 215 -15.52 7.18 21.61
CA PHE A 215 -15.75 8.62 21.62
C PHE A 215 -15.68 9.19 20.19
N ASP A 216 -16.77 9.78 19.73
CA ASP A 216 -16.82 10.58 18.50
C ASP A 216 -16.18 11.95 18.76
N ALA A 217 -14.92 12.10 18.38
CA ALA A 217 -14.17 13.35 18.52
C ALA A 217 -14.67 14.51 17.63
N HIS A 218 -15.52 14.23 16.63
CA HIS A 218 -16.12 15.26 15.79
C HIS A 218 -17.36 15.88 16.46
N LYS A 219 -18.20 15.06 17.10
CA LYS A 219 -19.42 15.51 17.80
C LYS A 219 -19.25 15.73 19.30
N GLY A 220 -18.21 15.16 19.91
CA GLY A 220 -17.99 15.18 21.35
C GLY A 220 -18.91 14.23 22.12
N GLU A 221 -19.36 13.14 21.50
CA GLU A 221 -20.35 12.21 22.06
C GLU A 221 -19.75 10.81 22.25
N TYR A 222 -20.26 10.06 23.24
CA TYR A 222 -19.91 8.66 23.45
C TYR A 222 -20.98 7.72 22.91
N GLY A 223 -20.58 6.55 22.42
CA GLY A 223 -21.52 5.49 22.04
C GLY A 223 -20.85 4.40 21.21
N ASP A 224 -21.65 3.59 20.52
CA ASP A 224 -21.14 2.50 19.68
C ASP A 224 -20.52 3.07 18.39
N MET A 225 -19.20 2.93 18.27
CA MET A 225 -18.43 3.48 17.16
C MET A 225 -18.82 2.87 15.81
N VAL A 226 -19.25 1.61 15.79
CA VAL A 226 -19.68 0.93 14.56
C VAL A 226 -21.04 1.46 14.12
N GLU A 227 -21.99 1.62 15.04
CA GLU A 227 -23.29 2.22 14.75
C GLU A 227 -23.16 3.70 14.34
N MET A 228 -22.19 4.42 14.90
CA MET A 228 -21.85 5.79 14.52
C MET A 228 -21.12 5.89 13.16
N GLY A 229 -20.70 4.76 12.59
CA GLY A 229 -19.95 4.71 11.33
C GLY A 229 -18.48 5.11 11.45
N ILE A 230 -17.93 5.17 12.66
CA ILE A 230 -16.54 5.48 12.94
C ILE A 230 -15.76 4.18 13.06
N VAL A 231 -15.34 3.68 11.91
CA VAL A 231 -14.66 2.38 11.77
C VAL A 231 -13.31 2.55 11.10
N ASP A 232 -12.34 1.76 11.55
CA ASP A 232 -11.01 1.67 10.95
C ASP A 232 -10.82 0.28 10.30
N PRO A 233 -10.12 0.18 9.16
CA PRO A 233 -9.74 -1.12 8.62
C PRO A 233 -8.82 -1.87 9.58
N ALA A 234 -9.16 -3.12 9.93
CA ALA A 234 -8.40 -3.92 10.89
C ALA A 234 -6.92 -4.06 10.49
N LYS A 235 -6.67 -4.25 9.19
CA LYS A 235 -5.33 -4.32 8.58
C LYS A 235 -4.49 -3.09 8.90
N VAL A 236 -5.08 -1.89 8.83
CA VAL A 236 -4.36 -0.64 9.05
C VAL A 236 -3.97 -0.50 10.51
N THR A 237 -4.90 -0.77 11.43
CA THR A 237 -4.63 -0.74 12.88
C THR A 237 -3.53 -1.73 13.27
N ARG A 238 -3.64 -2.99 12.79
CA ARG A 238 -2.63 -4.04 13.04
C ARG A 238 -1.26 -3.65 12.49
N ALA A 239 -1.19 -3.28 11.21
CA ALA A 239 0.06 -2.91 10.56
C ALA A 239 0.71 -1.68 11.20
N ALA A 240 -0.08 -0.70 11.67
CA ALA A 240 0.45 0.46 12.37
C ALA A 240 1.15 0.06 13.68
N VAL A 241 0.54 -0.81 14.48
CA VAL A 241 1.13 -1.30 15.74
C VAL A 241 2.37 -2.15 15.46
N GLU A 242 2.30 -3.11 14.54
CA GLU A 242 3.43 -3.99 14.20
C GLU A 242 4.66 -3.19 13.73
N ASN A 243 4.45 -2.21 12.84
CA ASN A 243 5.53 -1.38 12.34
C ASN A 243 6.11 -0.46 13.44
N ALA A 244 5.26 0.11 14.29
CA ALA A 244 5.70 0.94 15.41
C ALA A 244 6.56 0.14 16.39
N VAL A 245 6.12 -1.08 16.76
CA VAL A 245 6.88 -1.98 17.64
C VAL A 245 8.18 -2.41 16.99
N SER A 246 8.19 -2.71 15.69
CA SER A 246 9.40 -3.09 14.95
C SER A 246 10.46 -1.99 15.01
N VAL A 247 10.08 -0.73 14.74
CA VAL A 247 11.00 0.41 14.78
C VAL A 247 11.44 0.72 16.22
N ALA A 248 10.51 0.71 17.18
CA ALA A 248 10.83 0.95 18.58
C ALA A 248 11.82 -0.08 19.13
N GLY A 249 11.65 -1.37 18.81
CA GLY A 249 12.58 -2.42 19.19
C GLY A 249 13.99 -2.19 18.65
N MET A 250 14.12 -1.80 17.38
CA MET A 250 15.42 -1.44 16.80
C MET A 250 16.06 -0.26 17.55
N ILE A 251 15.30 0.82 17.82
CA ILE A 251 15.81 2.00 18.53
C ILE A 251 16.27 1.65 19.95
N LEU A 252 15.47 0.89 20.71
CA LEU A 252 15.78 0.53 22.10
C LEU A 252 17.03 -0.33 22.23
N THR A 253 17.37 -1.11 21.20
CA THR A 253 18.58 -1.95 21.16
C THR A 253 19.79 -1.26 20.51
N THR A 254 19.65 0.00 20.09
CA THR A 254 20.73 0.74 19.44
C THR A 254 21.68 1.33 20.48
N GLU A 255 22.86 0.71 20.65
CA GLU A 255 23.91 1.17 21.58
C GLU A 255 24.82 2.26 21.00
N ALA A 256 24.97 2.30 19.68
CA ALA A 256 25.84 3.27 19.00
C ALA A 256 25.27 3.68 17.65
N LEU A 257 25.49 4.94 17.28
CA LEU A 257 25.13 5.51 15.99
C LEU A 257 26.37 6.14 15.37
N ILE A 258 26.66 5.77 14.12
CA ILE A 258 27.73 6.38 13.32
C ILE A 258 27.05 7.27 12.29
N SER A 259 27.35 8.56 12.33
CA SER A 259 26.86 9.53 11.34
C SER A 259 28.01 10.08 10.52
N GLU A 260 27.70 10.58 9.33
CA GLU A 260 28.63 11.43 8.59
C GLU A 260 28.87 12.71 9.39
N GLN A 261 30.11 13.20 9.35
CA GLN A 261 30.45 14.49 9.92
C GLN A 261 30.05 15.56 8.91
N ASP A 262 29.36 16.61 9.37
CA ASP A 262 29.09 17.77 8.53
C ASP A 262 30.40 18.31 7.95
N GLU A 263 30.48 18.41 6.62
CA GLU A 263 31.64 19.04 5.99
C GLU A 263 31.71 20.50 6.43
N PRO A 264 32.89 20.99 6.87
CA PRO A 264 33.03 22.41 7.16
C PRO A 264 32.68 23.22 5.91
N PRO A 265 31.95 24.33 6.04
CA PRO A 265 31.57 25.15 4.90
C PRO A 265 32.82 25.47 4.09
N MET A 266 32.84 25.06 2.82
CA MET A 266 33.95 25.37 1.92
C MET A 266 34.19 26.89 1.97
N PRO A 267 35.44 27.35 2.18
CA PRO A 267 35.75 28.77 2.10
C PRO A 267 35.20 29.30 0.78
N PRO A 268 34.58 30.50 0.75
CA PRO A 268 34.15 31.10 -0.49
C PRO A 268 35.36 31.11 -1.43
N MET A 269 35.26 30.34 -2.51
CA MET A 269 36.27 30.32 -3.56
C MET A 269 36.47 31.78 -4.00
N PRO A 270 37.70 32.32 -3.94
CA PRO A 270 37.98 33.68 -4.37
C PRO A 270 37.42 33.87 -5.77
N GLY A 271 36.54 34.86 -5.93
CA GLY A 271 35.76 35.09 -7.14
C GLY A 271 36.60 34.93 -8.40
N GLY A 272 36.29 33.88 -9.16
CA GLY A 272 36.70 33.80 -10.56
C GLY A 272 36.06 34.97 -11.31
N PRO A 273 36.82 35.66 -12.19
CA PRO A 273 36.31 36.81 -12.92
C PRO A 273 35.00 36.46 -13.65
N PRO A 274 34.02 37.39 -13.71
CA PRO A 274 32.72 37.16 -14.33
C PRO A 274 32.89 36.78 -15.81
N GLY A 275 32.84 35.49 -16.08
CA GLY A 275 32.85 34.92 -17.42
C GLY A 275 31.43 34.95 -17.98
N GLY A 276 31.17 35.97 -18.79
CA GLY A 276 30.30 35.95 -19.97
C GLY A 276 28.98 35.18 -19.88
N ASP A 277 27.92 35.95 -19.69
CA ASP A 277 26.59 35.77 -20.27
C ASP A 277 26.58 34.95 -21.58
N MET A 278 25.97 33.75 -21.55
CA MET A 278 25.52 32.98 -22.72
C MET A 278 24.34 32.09 -22.29
N GLY A 279 23.18 32.72 -22.11
CA GLY A 279 21.91 32.01 -21.96
C GLY A 279 21.42 31.47 -23.31
N PHE A 280 21.45 30.14 -23.45
CA PHE A 280 20.53 29.34 -24.27
C PHE A 280 19.96 28.23 -23.38
#